data_AF-A0A3R7WMI2-F1
#
_entry.id   AF-A0A3R7WMI2-F1
#
_cell.length_a   1.000
_cell.length_b   1.000
_cell.length_c   1.000
_cell.angle_alpha   90.00
_cell.angle_beta   90.00
_cell.angle_gamma   90.00
#
_symmetry.space_group_name_H-M   'P 1'
#
loop_
_entity.id
_entity.type
_entity.pdbx_description
1 polymer ?
#
loop_
_entity_poly.entity_id
_entity_poly.type
_entity_poly.pdbx_seq_one_letter_code
_entity_poly.pdbx_strand_id
1 'polypeptide(L)'
;MWVLITVIISSSSTEVNAPAYLRPILHDTIEKCELDLDRIHSDLIKLEYNYPVEVKVEYDEDNKKYLKYTYKTDYTKPEETKYYHCKKI
;
A
#
# COMPACT_ATOMS: atom_id res chain seq x y z
N MET A 1 18.70 7.81 -5.13
CA MET A 1 18.28 6.91 -4.03
C MET A 1 16.76 6.87 -4.05
N TRP A 2 16.17 5.72 -3.77
CA TRP A 2 14.72 5.51 -3.82
C TRP A 2 14.21 5.06 -2.46
N VAL A 3 12.93 5.32 -2.21
CA VAL A 3 12.26 4.94 -0.98
C VAL A 3 10.91 4.33 -1.28
N LEU A 4 10.65 3.16 -0.69
CA LEU A 4 9.33 2.58 -0.62
C LEU A 4 8.62 3.17 0.61
N ILE A 5 7.59 3.97 0.35
CA ILE A 5 6.75 4.59 1.38
C ILE A 5 5.47 3.77 1.46
N THR A 6 5.04 3.47 2.69
CA THR A 6 3.72 2.90 2.95
C THR A 6 2.90 3.88 3.78
N VAL A 7 1.74 4.25 3.26
CA VAL A 7 0.78 5.16 3.92
C VAL A 7 -0.50 4.38 4.21
N ILE A 8 -1.01 4.47 5.42
CA ILE A 8 -2.26 3.87 5.84
C ILE A 8 -3.27 4.99 6.04
N ILE A 9 -4.35 4.95 5.28
CA ILE A 9 -5.49 5.84 5.41
C ILE A 9 -6.64 5.02 5.99
N SER A 10 -7.20 5.49 7.09
CA SER A 10 -8.40 4.91 7.69
C SER A 10 -9.41 6.03 7.93
N SER A 11 -10.67 5.75 7.66
CA SER A 11 -11.78 6.63 7.99
C SER A 11 -12.79 5.87 8.82
N SER A 12 -13.29 6.51 9.88
CA SER A 12 -14.46 6.02 10.62
C SER A 12 -15.70 6.76 10.15
N SER A 13 -16.89 6.31 10.57
CA SER A 13 -18.16 6.99 10.26
C SER A 13 -18.22 8.42 10.80
N THR A 14 -17.37 8.79 11.75
CA THR A 14 -17.42 10.08 12.45
C THR A 14 -16.15 10.92 12.31
N GLU A 15 -14.99 10.33 11.99
CA GLU A 15 -13.71 11.05 11.93
C GLU A 15 -12.77 10.47 10.85
N VAL A 16 -12.05 11.37 10.17
CA VAL A 16 -10.92 11.02 9.30
C VAL A 16 -9.69 10.91 10.19
N ASN A 17 -9.10 9.72 10.26
CA ASN A 17 -7.88 9.53 11.04
C ASN A 17 -6.69 10.13 10.29
N ALA A 18 -5.71 10.65 11.04
CA ALA A 18 -4.46 11.09 10.46
C ALA A 18 -3.78 9.92 9.72
N PRO A 19 -3.19 10.15 8.52
CA PRO A 19 -2.47 9.10 7.80
C PRO A 19 -1.32 8.55 8.65
N ALA A 20 -1.21 7.23 8.74
CA ALA A 20 -0.09 6.58 9.42
C ALA A 20 0.96 6.15 8.40
N TYR A 21 2.22 6.50 8.65
CA TYR A 21 3.34 6.10 7.81
C TYR A 21 4.06 4.94 8.47
N LEU A 22 4.26 3.85 7.72
CA LEU A 22 5.17 2.80 8.18
C LEU A 22 6.62 3.22 7.91
N ARG A 23 7.55 2.51 8.57
CA ARG A 23 8.97 2.75 8.39
C ARG A 23 9.33 2.63 6.91
N PRO A 24 9.87 3.69 6.29
CA PRO A 24 10.26 3.66 4.88
C PRO A 24 11.41 2.67 4.65
N ILE A 25 11.42 2.03 3.49
CA ILE A 25 12.48 1.11 3.07
C ILE A 25 13.30 1.81 1.99
N LEU A 26 14.62 1.88 2.18
CA LEU A 26 15.54 2.53 1.25
C LEU A 26 16.05 1.54 0.21
N HIS A 27 16.12 2.00 -1.03
CA HIS A 27 16.64 1.24 -2.16
C HIS A 27 17.63 2.08 -2.98
N ASP A 28 18.67 1.42 -3.50
CA ASP A 28 19.67 2.09 -4.33
C ASP A 28 19.09 2.53 -5.68
N THR A 29 18.24 1.68 -6.27
CA THR A 29 17.69 1.84 -7.63
C THR A 29 16.18 1.67 -7.63
N ILE A 30 15.53 2.14 -8.70
CA ILE A 30 14.08 2.02 -8.88
C ILE A 30 13.67 0.57 -9.03
N GLU A 31 14.46 -0.23 -9.77
CA GLU A 31 14.16 -1.63 -10.07
C GLU A 31 14.13 -2.47 -8.79
N LYS A 32 15.02 -2.19 -7.82
CA LYS A 32 15.00 -2.83 -6.50
C LYS A 32 13.73 -2.48 -5.72
N CYS A 33 13.31 -1.21 -5.77
CA CYS A 33 12.09 -0.77 -5.10
C CYS A 33 10.84 -1.39 -5.73
N GLU A 34 10.76 -1.42 -7.06
CA GLU A 34 9.65 -2.04 -7.80
C GLU A 34 9.59 -3.55 -7.61
N LEU A 35 10.75 -4.23 -7.52
CA LEU A 35 10.82 -5.65 -7.23
C LEU A 35 10.24 -5.98 -5.84
N ASP A 36 10.53 -5.16 -4.82
CA ASP A 36 9.92 -5.33 -3.50
C ASP A 36 8.43 -4.98 -3.51
N LEU A 37 8.02 -4.00 -4.31
CA LEU A 37 6.60 -3.70 -4.54
C LEU A 37 5.89 -4.91 -5.20
N ASP A 38 6.49 -5.57 -6.18
CA ASP A 38 5.94 -6.79 -6.80
C ASP A 38 5.87 -7.98 -5.83
N ARG A 39 6.85 -8.11 -4.92
CA ARG A 39 6.80 -9.11 -3.84
C ARG A 39 5.64 -8.85 -2.90
N ILE A 40 5.46 -7.60 -2.46
CA ILE A 40 4.33 -7.19 -1.61
C ILE A 40 3.01 -7.49 -2.30
N HIS A 41 2.86 -7.13 -3.58
CA HIS A 41 1.67 -7.45 -4.36
C HIS A 41 1.39 -8.96 -4.39
N SER A 42 2.41 -9.76 -4.70
CA SER A 42 2.30 -11.22 -4.78
C SER A 42 1.91 -11.88 -3.46
N ASP A 43 2.29 -11.27 -2.33
CA ASP A 43 1.91 -11.78 -1.01
C ASP A 43 0.51 -11.32 -0.59
N LEU A 44 0.13 -10.08 -0.89
CA LEU A 44 -1.18 -9.54 -0.57
C LEU A 44 -2.31 -10.17 -1.41
N ILE A 45 -2.07 -10.44 -2.70
CA ILE A 45 -3.10 -11.02 -3.58
C ILE A 45 -3.51 -12.43 -3.14
N LYS A 46 -2.62 -13.16 -2.46
CA LYS A 46 -2.95 -14.47 -1.87
C LYS A 46 -4.01 -14.35 -0.76
N LEU A 47 -4.13 -13.18 -0.13
CA LEU A 47 -5.10 -12.93 0.93
C LEU A 47 -6.53 -12.72 0.38
N GLU A 48 -6.68 -12.23 -0.86
CA GLU A 48 -7.99 -12.00 -1.49
C GLU A 48 -8.85 -13.27 -1.55
N TYR A 49 -8.21 -14.44 -1.66
CA TYR A 49 -8.94 -15.72 -1.72
C TYR A 49 -9.70 -16.06 -0.43
N ASN A 50 -9.23 -15.59 0.73
CA ASN A 50 -9.72 -16.02 2.03
C ASN A 50 -10.23 -14.88 2.92
N TYR A 51 -9.88 -13.63 2.59
CA TYR A 51 -10.16 -12.47 3.41
C TYR A 51 -10.85 -11.37 2.58
N PRO A 52 -11.68 -10.51 3.21
CA PRO A 52 -12.32 -9.38 2.55
C PRO A 52 -11.30 -8.25 2.31
N VAL A 53 -10.39 -8.50 1.37
CA VAL A 53 -9.33 -7.58 0.98
C VAL A 53 -9.35 -7.38 -0.53
N GLU A 54 -8.88 -6.23 -0.97
CA GLU A 54 -8.79 -5.85 -2.37
C GLU A 54 -7.40 -5.24 -2.63
N VAL A 55 -6.70 -5.78 -3.62
CA VAL A 55 -5.35 -5.39 -4.02
C VAL A 55 -5.42 -4.88 -5.46
N LYS A 56 -5.16 -3.58 -5.64
CA LYS A 56 -5.13 -2.94 -6.96
C LYS A 56 -3.74 -2.41 -7.27
N VAL A 57 -3.29 -2.68 -8.49
CA VAL A 57 -2.13 -2.02 -9.09
C VAL A 57 -2.64 -0.80 -9.85
N GLU A 58 -2.17 0.37 -9.46
CA GLU A 58 -2.54 1.65 -10.07
C GLU A 58 -1.26 2.41 -10.49
N TYR A 59 -1.43 3.46 -11.30
CA TYR A 59 -0.33 4.27 -11.82
C TYR A 59 -0.56 5.74 -11.44
N ASP A 60 0.49 6.41 -10.97
CA ASP A 60 0.43 7.83 -10.63
C ASP A 60 0.49 8.72 -11.88
N GLU A 61 0.42 10.04 -11.69
CA GLU A 61 0.48 11.03 -12.78
C GLU A 61 1.79 10.96 -13.59
N ASP A 62 2.87 10.40 -13.01
CA ASP A 62 4.15 10.17 -13.68
C ASP A 62 4.24 8.78 -14.35
N ASN A 63 3.13 8.04 -14.47
CA ASN A 63 3.07 6.63 -14.88
C ASN A 63 3.90 5.69 -13.98
N LYS A 64 4.12 6.02 -12.71
CA LYS A 64 4.81 5.13 -11.77
C LYS A 64 3.81 4.20 -11.09
N LYS A 65 4.17 2.92 -11.05
CA LYS A 65 3.38 1.87 -10.41
C LYS A 65 3.28 2.10 -8.89
N TYR A 66 2.07 1.97 -8.35
CA TYR A 66 1.83 1.90 -6.91
C TYR A 66 0.77 0.84 -6.61
N LEU A 67 0.73 0.39 -5.35
CA LEU A 67 -0.29 -0.56 -4.89
C LEU A 67 -1.26 0.13 -3.96
N LYS A 68 -2.54 -0.13 -4.19
CA LYS A 68 -3.63 0.20 -3.28
C LYS A 68 -4.17 -1.09 -2.69
N TYR A 69 -4.00 -1.25 -1.37
CA TYR A 69 -4.45 -2.41 -0.63
C TYR A 69 -5.53 -2.01 0.36
N THR A 70 -6.76 -2.38 0.05
CA THR A 70 -7.94 -2.12 0.87
C THR A 70 -8.26 -3.36 1.68
N TYR A 71 -8.46 -3.23 2.99
CA TYR A 71 -8.74 -4.37 3.86
C TYR A 71 -9.61 -3.97 5.05
N LYS A 72 -10.32 -4.95 5.60
CA LYS A 72 -10.97 -4.85 6.90
C LYS A 72 -10.23 -5.71 7.90
N THR A 73 -9.83 -5.13 9.03
CA THR A 73 -9.20 -5.87 10.13
C THR A 73 -10.16 -6.88 10.75
N ASP A 74 -11.45 -6.56 10.77
CA ASP A 74 -12.57 -7.44 11.13
C ASP A 74 -13.86 -6.91 10.47
N TYR A 75 -14.91 -7.73 10.35
CA TYR A 75 -16.22 -7.36 9.79
C TYR A 75 -16.89 -6.19 10.52
N THR A 76 -16.50 -5.95 11.77
CA THR A 76 -17.03 -4.88 12.63
C THR A 76 -16.23 -3.57 12.54
N LYS A 77 -15.06 -3.58 11.90
CA LYS A 77 -14.13 -2.44 11.84
C LYS A 77 -14.27 -1.66 10.54
N PRO A 78 -13.91 -0.36 10.56
CA PRO A 78 -13.85 0.43 9.34
C PRO A 78 -12.83 -0.18 8.36
N GLU A 79 -13.05 0.11 7.09
CA GLU A 79 -12.12 -0.24 6.03
C GLU A 79 -10.86 0.63 6.11
N GLU A 80 -9.71 0.00 5.92
CA GLU A 80 -8.42 0.67 5.88
C GLU A 80 -7.80 0.48 4.51
N THR A 81 -7.17 1.53 3.98
CA THR A 81 -6.45 1.46 2.71
C THR A 81 -4.97 1.74 2.94
N LYS A 82 -4.11 0.80 2.56
CA LYS A 82 -2.66 1.00 2.49
C LYS A 82 -2.24 1.33 1.06
N TYR A 83 -1.38 2.32 0.94
CA TYR A 83 -0.75 2.71 -0.31
C TYR A 83 0.73 2.39 -0.23
N TYR A 84 1.26 1.65 -1.21
CA TYR A 84 2.67 1.34 -1.34
C TYR A 84 3.22 2.06 -2.56
N HIS A 85 4.24 2.88 -2.38
CA HIS A 85 4.76 3.71 -3.46
C HIS A 85 6.28 3.89 -3.39
N CYS A 86 6.95 3.63 -4.51
CA CYS A 86 8.34 4.00 -4.74
C CYS A 86 8.45 5.49 -5.13
N LYS A 87 9.15 6.28 -4.32
CA LYS A 87 9.48 7.68 -4.61
C LYS A 87 10.99 7.90 -4.62
N LYS A 88 11.45 8.87 -5.41
CA LYS A 88 12.85 9.29 -5.48
C LYS A 88 13.14 10.24 -4.32
N ILE A 89 14.26 10.04 -3.63
CA ILE A 89 14.83 10.97 -2.63
C ILE A 89 15.77 11.93 -3.34
#